data_AF-A0A523NK63-F1
#
_entry.id   AF-A0A523NK63-F1
#
_cell.length_a   1.000
_cell.length_b   1.000
_cell.length_c   1.000
_cell.angle_alpha   90.00
_cell.angle_beta   90.00
_cell.angle_gamma   90.00
#
_symmetry.space_group_name_H-M   'P 1'
#
loop_
_entity.id
_entity.type
_entity.pdbx_description
1 polymer ?
#
loop_
_entity_poly.entity_id
_entity_poly.type
_entity_poly.pdbx_seq_one_letter_code
_entity_poly.pdbx_strand_id
1 'polypeptide(L)'
;MLNLKVPMSGERWRENRERAIERFCQNRHFLFSAYPDADALGTMLALGLYLRLLGKKATLFFPSPLKANMQFMKDIIQYNNIAVVADEAGLKSLQNEVDTVVFCDTAHARLVPLLETFYDCFLNRGIPSIEIDHHFGTDSAAITETGIHLFRKANASTEIAAELLQGLHRSYPDLPEPFEQRNILICLLMGMLTDTFGGRAVPLREDYDHWSRLLGDRLKAKTQADDGNGSKNGDRVLFRSSGEILAHINGLNPEQERYVRELKQRIARHRGVGELNLLDSSLAQISGRPLRSGHEEFFQVWNAMANVVPKEGGRVGLFYFNGKNAEGRPCIFLKIRRAFDCNRFDLRECEPALKSAFGEHYLGGGGHAGAVSFRIRPMAESRFRSKAAAIVSFLEKQVN
;
A
#
# COMPACT_ATOMS: atom_id res chain seq x y z
N MET A 1 -23.52 -2.24 -13.42
CA MET A 1 -23.03 -1.00 -12.77
C MET A 1 -21.84 -1.38 -11.92
N LEU A 2 -20.78 -0.57 -11.90
CA LEU A 2 -19.67 -0.77 -10.95
C LEU A 2 -20.19 -0.57 -9.53
N ASN A 3 -19.94 -1.51 -8.62
CA ASN A 3 -20.30 -1.39 -7.21
C ASN A 3 -19.24 -0.53 -6.50
N LEU A 4 -19.34 0.79 -6.68
CA LEU A 4 -18.35 1.75 -6.18
C LEU A 4 -18.24 1.70 -4.66
N LYS A 5 -17.01 1.85 -4.15
CA LYS A 5 -16.78 1.90 -2.70
C LYS A 5 -17.34 3.20 -2.14
N VAL A 6 -18.24 3.06 -1.17
CA VAL A 6 -18.79 4.19 -0.40
C VAL A 6 -18.26 4.09 1.02
N PRO A 7 -17.66 5.17 1.56
CA PRO A 7 -17.16 5.14 2.93
C PRO A 7 -18.29 4.93 3.92
N MET A 8 -18.11 3.96 4.81
CA MET A 8 -19.02 3.65 5.90
C MET A 8 -18.68 4.49 7.13
N SER A 9 -19.72 4.82 7.89
CA SER A 9 -19.62 5.52 9.18
C SER A 9 -20.83 5.16 10.05
N GLY A 10 -20.80 5.54 11.32
CA GLY A 10 -21.92 5.37 12.25
C GLY A 10 -22.33 3.90 12.44
N GLU A 11 -23.64 3.64 12.39
CA GLU A 11 -24.24 2.32 12.61
C GLU A 11 -23.81 1.30 11.56
N ARG A 12 -23.86 1.66 10.27
CA ARG A 12 -23.42 0.78 9.18
C ARG A 12 -21.98 0.29 9.36
N TRP A 13 -21.09 1.16 9.83
CA TRP A 13 -19.70 0.78 10.15
C TRP A 13 -19.65 -0.22 11.31
N ARG A 14 -20.36 0.06 12.41
CA ARG A 14 -20.40 -0.84 13.58
C ARG A 14 -20.91 -2.23 13.22
N GLU A 15 -22.04 -2.31 12.53
CA GLU A 15 -22.66 -3.59 12.13
C GLU A 15 -21.72 -4.43 11.25
N ASN A 16 -21.11 -3.83 10.23
CA ASN A 16 -20.20 -4.56 9.35
C ASN A 16 -18.93 -4.98 10.09
N ARG A 17 -18.40 -4.12 10.98
CA ARG A 17 -17.25 -4.44 11.83
C ARG A 17 -17.57 -5.60 12.78
N GLU A 18 -18.74 -5.60 13.41
CA GLU A 18 -19.18 -6.68 14.30
C GLU A 18 -19.37 -7.99 13.53
N ARG A 19 -19.99 -7.96 12.35
CA ARG A 19 -20.08 -9.13 11.46
C ARG A 19 -18.71 -9.67 11.06
N ALA A 20 -17.73 -8.79 10.80
CA ALA A 20 -16.36 -9.20 10.49
C ALA A 20 -15.68 -9.84 11.71
N ILE A 21 -15.81 -9.24 12.89
CA ILE A 21 -15.29 -9.79 14.16
C ILE A 21 -15.90 -11.16 14.43
N GLU A 22 -17.23 -11.30 14.30
CA GLU A 22 -17.92 -12.57 14.45
C GLU A 22 -17.38 -13.63 13.49
N ARG A 23 -17.18 -13.27 12.22
CA ARG A 23 -16.57 -14.16 11.21
C ARG A 23 -15.17 -14.60 11.61
N PHE A 24 -14.33 -13.68 12.08
CA PHE A 24 -12.99 -14.00 12.60
C PHE A 24 -13.05 -14.91 13.82
N CYS A 25 -14.02 -14.73 14.72
CA CYS A 25 -14.24 -15.59 15.89
C CYS A 25 -14.68 -17.02 15.50
N GLN A 26 -15.60 -17.16 14.55
CA GLN A 26 -16.21 -18.44 14.16
C GLN A 26 -15.29 -19.30 13.28
N ASN A 27 -14.60 -18.68 12.31
CA ASN A 27 -13.85 -19.41 11.30
C ASN A 27 -12.42 -19.79 11.78
N ARG A 28 -11.81 -20.81 11.15
CA ARG A 28 -10.54 -21.41 11.58
C ARG A 28 -9.38 -21.09 10.64
N HIS A 29 -9.62 -20.93 9.35
CA HIS A 29 -8.57 -20.65 8.35
C HIS A 29 -8.92 -19.44 7.48
N PHE A 30 -8.02 -18.46 7.48
CA PHE A 30 -8.13 -17.23 6.72
C PHE A 30 -7.04 -17.16 5.65
N LEU A 31 -7.45 -16.87 4.41
CA LEU A 31 -6.55 -16.57 3.30
C LEU A 31 -6.56 -15.07 3.01
N PHE A 32 -5.44 -14.42 3.22
CA PHE A 32 -5.27 -12.99 2.99
C PHE A 32 -4.69 -12.71 1.60
N SER A 33 -5.19 -11.69 0.92
CA SER A 33 -4.70 -11.25 -0.39
C SER A 33 -4.75 -9.73 -0.50
N ALA A 34 -3.79 -9.14 -1.20
CA ALA A 34 -3.74 -7.69 -1.41
C ALA A 34 -2.89 -7.32 -2.63
N TYR A 35 -3.00 -6.06 -3.06
CA TYR A 35 -1.97 -5.44 -3.88
C TYR A 35 -0.75 -5.14 -3.00
N PRO A 36 0.48 -5.55 -3.37
CA PRO A 36 1.59 -5.61 -2.44
C PRO A 36 2.26 -4.24 -2.21
N ASP A 37 1.82 -3.54 -1.17
CA ASP A 37 2.55 -2.47 -0.52
C ASP A 37 2.63 -2.64 1.00
N ALA A 38 3.15 -1.60 1.66
CA ALA A 38 3.41 -1.58 3.08
C ALA A 38 2.13 -1.60 3.93
N ASP A 39 1.08 -0.89 3.51
CA ASP A 39 -0.18 -0.82 4.24
C ASP A 39 -1.00 -2.10 4.11
N ALA A 40 -1.11 -2.60 2.87
CA ALA A 40 -1.61 -3.93 2.57
C ALA A 40 -0.96 -5.02 3.43
N LEU A 41 0.37 -5.10 3.39
CA LEU A 41 1.12 -6.14 4.10
C LEU A 41 1.05 -5.97 5.62
N GLY A 42 1.09 -4.73 6.11
CA GLY A 42 0.91 -4.41 7.52
C GLY A 42 -0.46 -4.87 8.03
N THR A 43 -1.52 -4.62 7.26
CA THR A 43 -2.89 -5.05 7.55
C THR A 43 -3.00 -6.58 7.61
N MET A 44 -2.51 -7.27 6.57
CA MET A 44 -2.53 -8.74 6.48
C MET A 44 -1.77 -9.38 7.65
N LEU A 45 -0.57 -8.88 7.96
CA LEU A 45 0.28 -9.46 9.00
C LEU A 45 -0.22 -9.15 10.40
N ALA A 46 -0.66 -7.93 10.69
CA ALA A 46 -1.20 -7.61 12.01
C ALA A 46 -2.38 -8.51 12.38
N LEU A 47 -3.32 -8.71 11.44
CA LEU A 47 -4.45 -9.62 11.63
C LEU A 47 -4.00 -11.08 11.68
N GLY A 48 -3.16 -11.52 10.74
CA GLY A 48 -2.67 -12.90 10.68
C GLY A 48 -1.89 -13.32 11.94
N LEU A 49 -1.05 -12.44 12.48
CA LEU A 49 -0.33 -12.65 13.73
C LEU A 49 -1.29 -12.83 14.90
N TYR A 50 -2.31 -11.99 15.00
CA TYR A 50 -3.27 -12.09 16.09
C TYR A 50 -4.14 -13.34 15.99
N LEU A 51 -4.61 -13.67 14.78
CA LEU A 51 -5.38 -14.90 14.54
C LEU A 51 -4.60 -16.15 14.96
N ARG A 52 -3.27 -16.16 14.78
CA ARG A 52 -2.43 -17.26 15.27
C ARG A 52 -2.37 -17.34 16.80
N LEU A 53 -2.37 -16.19 17.50
CA LEU A 53 -2.51 -16.18 18.95
C LEU A 53 -3.88 -16.74 19.40
N LEU A 54 -4.91 -16.60 18.57
CA LEU A 54 -6.22 -17.24 18.78
C LEU A 54 -6.24 -18.74 18.39
N GLY A 55 -5.11 -19.33 17.99
CA GLY A 55 -5.02 -20.72 17.54
C GLY A 55 -5.65 -20.97 16.16
N LYS A 56 -5.81 -19.92 15.33
CA LYS A 56 -6.37 -20.00 13.97
C LYS A 56 -5.25 -20.08 12.93
N LYS A 57 -5.55 -20.65 11.77
CA LYS A 57 -4.65 -20.66 10.61
C LYS A 57 -4.79 -19.34 9.84
N ALA A 58 -3.66 -18.71 9.54
CA ALA A 58 -3.58 -17.57 8.64
C ALA A 58 -2.58 -17.88 7.53
N THR A 59 -3.02 -17.75 6.28
CA THR A 59 -2.19 -17.89 5.08
C THR A 59 -2.20 -16.59 4.30
N LEU A 60 -1.03 -16.13 3.87
CA LEU A 60 -0.89 -14.95 3.03
C LEU A 60 -0.65 -15.37 1.58
N PHE A 61 -1.40 -14.81 0.66
CA PHE A 61 -1.07 -14.88 -0.76
C PHE A 61 -0.24 -13.67 -1.17
N PHE A 62 0.97 -13.93 -1.67
CA PHE A 62 1.94 -12.91 -2.02
C PHE A 62 2.77 -13.34 -3.24
N PRO A 63 2.39 -12.95 -4.47
CA PRO A 63 2.95 -13.51 -5.71
C PRO A 63 4.26 -12.89 -6.19
N SER A 64 4.81 -11.95 -5.44
CA SER A 64 6.05 -11.25 -5.79
C SER A 64 7.04 -11.31 -4.64
N PRO A 65 8.35 -11.13 -4.85
CA PRO A 65 9.27 -10.95 -3.73
C PRO A 65 8.98 -9.64 -2.99
N LEU A 66 9.11 -9.64 -1.67
CA LEU A 66 9.10 -8.39 -0.88
C LEU A 66 10.30 -7.53 -1.26
N LYS A 67 10.09 -6.21 -1.25
CA LYS A 67 11.13 -5.21 -1.49
C LYS A 67 12.13 -5.21 -0.32
N ALA A 68 13.36 -4.77 -0.56
CA ALA A 68 14.49 -4.88 0.36
C ALA A 68 14.23 -4.14 1.68
N ASN A 69 13.62 -2.96 1.61
CA ASN A 69 13.21 -2.18 2.78
C ASN A 69 11.98 -2.73 3.52
N MET A 70 11.36 -3.79 2.99
CA MET A 70 10.29 -4.56 3.64
C MET A 70 10.74 -6.01 3.91
N GLN A 71 12.02 -6.33 3.71
CA GLN A 71 12.55 -7.68 3.86
C GLN A 71 12.42 -8.19 5.30
N PHE A 72 12.50 -7.30 6.29
CA PHE A 72 12.26 -7.64 7.70
C PHE A 72 10.86 -8.21 7.96
N MET A 73 9.88 -7.96 7.08
CA MET A 73 8.55 -8.58 7.18
C MET A 73 8.61 -10.07 6.85
N LYS A 74 9.56 -10.53 6.02
CA LYS A 74 9.82 -11.96 5.84
C LYS A 74 10.31 -12.59 7.14
N ASP A 75 11.17 -11.89 7.88
CA ASP A 75 11.68 -12.37 9.16
C ASP A 75 10.53 -12.49 10.18
N ILE A 76 9.59 -11.52 10.20
CA ILE A 76 8.36 -11.61 11.00
C ILE A 76 7.50 -12.82 10.56
N ILE A 77 7.27 -13.00 9.26
CA ILE A 77 6.50 -14.14 8.74
C ILE A 77 7.11 -15.46 9.19
N GLN A 78 8.43 -15.63 9.02
CA GLN A 78 9.16 -16.85 9.33
C GLN A 78 9.19 -17.11 10.83
N TYR A 79 9.54 -16.09 11.64
CA TYR A 79 9.57 -16.20 13.10
C TYR A 79 8.22 -16.63 13.68
N ASN A 80 7.13 -16.10 13.13
CA ASN A 80 5.78 -16.44 13.59
C ASN A 80 5.17 -17.65 12.86
N ASN A 81 5.91 -18.30 11.96
CA ASN A 81 5.46 -19.44 11.16
C ASN A 81 4.11 -19.20 10.43
N ILE A 82 3.95 -18.01 9.84
CA ILE A 82 2.80 -17.68 8.99
C ILE A 82 2.99 -18.34 7.61
N ALA A 83 1.98 -19.07 7.14
CA ALA A 83 2.05 -19.72 5.84
C ALA A 83 1.96 -18.68 4.71
N VAL A 84 2.75 -18.85 3.66
CA VAL A 84 2.74 -17.99 2.47
C VAL A 84 2.61 -18.85 1.21
N VAL A 85 1.72 -18.44 0.31
CA VAL A 85 1.57 -18.98 -1.04
C VAL A 85 1.84 -17.89 -2.07
N ALA A 86 2.57 -18.21 -3.14
CA ALA A 86 3.06 -17.21 -4.10
C ALA A 86 2.57 -17.46 -5.54
N ASP A 87 1.87 -18.55 -5.79
CA ASP A 87 1.46 -18.93 -7.13
C ASP A 87 0.08 -19.59 -7.13
N GLU A 88 -0.40 -19.85 -8.34
CA GLU A 88 -1.69 -20.46 -8.59
C GLU A 88 -1.80 -21.88 -8.02
N ALA A 89 -0.71 -22.66 -8.06
CA ALA A 89 -0.70 -24.02 -7.53
C ALA A 89 -0.86 -24.04 -6.00
N GLY A 90 -0.19 -23.11 -5.31
CA GLY A 90 -0.34 -22.90 -3.88
C GLY A 90 -1.73 -22.40 -3.49
N LEU A 91 -2.39 -21.58 -4.31
CA LEU A 91 -3.79 -21.22 -4.07
C LEU A 91 -4.72 -22.43 -4.23
N LYS A 92 -4.54 -23.20 -5.31
CA LYS A 92 -5.35 -24.39 -5.60
C LYS A 92 -5.26 -25.46 -4.52
N SER A 93 -4.10 -25.63 -3.87
CA SER A 93 -3.95 -26.60 -2.78
C SER A 93 -4.77 -26.26 -1.54
N LEU A 94 -5.13 -24.99 -1.34
CA LEU A 94 -5.88 -24.51 -0.17
C LEU A 94 -7.40 -24.58 -0.33
N GLN A 95 -7.90 -24.97 -1.50
CA GLN A 95 -9.31 -24.86 -1.90
C GLN A 95 -10.33 -25.55 -0.95
N ASN A 96 -9.88 -26.49 -0.11
CA ASN A 96 -10.73 -27.23 0.82
C ASN A 96 -10.40 -26.95 2.30
N GLU A 97 -9.48 -26.03 2.58
CA GLU A 97 -9.05 -25.70 3.95
C GLU A 97 -9.51 -24.31 4.39
N VAL A 98 -9.68 -23.38 3.44
CA VAL A 98 -9.96 -21.96 3.73
C VAL A 98 -11.44 -21.75 4.04
N ASP A 99 -11.71 -21.12 5.18
CA ASP A 99 -13.06 -20.77 5.61
C ASP A 99 -13.44 -19.32 5.25
N THR A 100 -12.45 -18.44 5.06
CA THR A 100 -12.66 -17.02 4.75
C THR A 100 -11.54 -16.48 3.88
N VAL A 101 -11.89 -15.71 2.86
CA VAL A 101 -10.94 -14.90 2.10
C VAL A 101 -10.97 -13.46 2.62
N VAL A 102 -9.80 -12.85 2.84
CA VAL A 102 -9.68 -11.46 3.30
C VAL A 102 -8.89 -10.66 2.29
N PHE A 103 -9.52 -9.67 1.67
CA PHE A 103 -8.86 -8.72 0.79
C PHE A 103 -8.48 -7.48 1.57
N CYS A 104 -7.19 -7.15 1.60
CA CYS A 104 -6.66 -5.99 2.31
C CYS A 104 -6.21 -4.93 1.33
N ASP A 105 -6.53 -3.67 1.63
CA ASP A 105 -6.00 -2.47 0.99
C ASP A 105 -5.99 -2.53 -0.56
N THR A 106 -7.12 -2.94 -1.13
CA THR A 106 -7.23 -3.22 -2.55
C THR A 106 -8.39 -2.46 -3.15
N ALA A 107 -8.08 -1.35 -3.83
CA ALA A 107 -9.07 -0.41 -4.36
C ALA A 107 -10.06 -1.02 -5.37
N HIS A 108 -9.65 -2.06 -6.13
CA HIS A 108 -10.47 -2.66 -7.18
C HIS A 108 -10.03 -4.10 -7.46
N ALA A 109 -10.99 -4.98 -7.80
CA ALA A 109 -10.79 -6.36 -8.23
C ALA A 109 -9.60 -6.60 -9.20
N ARG A 110 -9.40 -5.75 -10.23
CA ARG A 110 -8.27 -5.85 -11.18
C ARG A 110 -6.88 -5.71 -10.57
N LEU A 111 -6.79 -5.30 -9.30
CA LEU A 111 -5.53 -5.22 -8.55
C LEU A 111 -5.26 -6.49 -7.74
N VAL A 112 -6.27 -7.35 -7.56
CA VAL A 112 -6.11 -8.66 -6.93
C VAL A 112 -5.36 -9.57 -7.89
N PRO A 113 -4.15 -10.05 -7.53
CA PRO A 113 -3.44 -10.98 -8.38
C PRO A 113 -4.15 -12.34 -8.40
N LEU A 114 -4.19 -12.98 -9.56
CA LEU A 114 -4.87 -14.28 -9.76
C LEU A 114 -6.35 -14.28 -9.31
N LEU A 115 -7.07 -13.17 -9.53
CA LEU A 115 -8.47 -13.02 -9.12
C LEU A 115 -9.35 -14.19 -9.61
N GLU A 116 -9.18 -14.63 -10.85
CA GLU A 116 -9.95 -15.75 -11.41
C GLU A 116 -9.76 -17.04 -10.57
N THR A 117 -8.53 -17.33 -10.16
CA THR A 117 -8.23 -18.46 -9.26
C THR A 117 -8.90 -18.28 -7.89
N PHE A 118 -8.96 -17.06 -7.35
CA PHE A 118 -9.69 -16.79 -6.10
C PHE A 118 -11.18 -17.11 -6.25
N TYR A 119 -11.79 -16.76 -7.39
CA TYR A 119 -13.18 -17.07 -7.67
C TYR A 119 -13.39 -18.58 -7.79
N ASP A 120 -12.60 -19.26 -8.60
CA ASP A 120 -12.77 -20.69 -8.87
C ASP A 120 -12.54 -21.54 -7.62
N CYS A 121 -11.50 -21.23 -6.83
CA CYS A 121 -11.12 -22.03 -5.68
C CYS A 121 -11.93 -21.71 -4.42
N PHE A 122 -12.49 -20.50 -4.28
CA PHE A 122 -13.11 -20.06 -3.02
C PHE A 122 -14.46 -19.36 -3.21
N LEU A 123 -14.50 -18.23 -3.93
CA LEU A 123 -15.68 -17.35 -3.90
C LEU A 123 -16.90 -17.98 -4.58
N ASN A 124 -16.73 -18.64 -5.74
CA ASN A 124 -17.80 -19.35 -6.45
C ASN A 124 -18.30 -20.59 -5.68
N ARG A 125 -17.52 -21.07 -4.71
CA ARG A 125 -17.87 -22.18 -3.82
C ARG A 125 -18.59 -21.71 -2.55
N GLY A 126 -18.89 -20.42 -2.44
CA GLY A 126 -19.60 -19.83 -1.31
C GLY A 126 -18.71 -19.55 -0.10
N ILE A 127 -17.37 -19.59 -0.24
CA ILE A 127 -16.47 -19.17 0.84
C ILE A 127 -16.64 -17.66 1.05
N PRO A 128 -16.98 -17.19 2.27
CA PRO A 128 -17.21 -15.78 2.53
C PRO A 128 -15.94 -14.95 2.37
N SER A 129 -16.14 -13.70 1.94
CA SER A 129 -15.07 -12.70 1.85
C SER A 129 -15.25 -11.58 2.89
N ILE A 130 -14.13 -11.01 3.33
CA ILE A 130 -14.05 -9.74 4.04
C ILE A 130 -13.17 -8.80 3.23
N GLU A 131 -13.61 -7.58 2.98
CA GLU A 131 -12.82 -6.55 2.30
C GLU A 131 -12.51 -5.41 3.26
N ILE A 132 -11.23 -5.13 3.47
CA ILE A 132 -10.72 -4.03 4.30
C ILE A 132 -10.06 -3.03 3.37
N ASP A 133 -10.59 -1.81 3.27
CA ASP A 133 -10.02 -0.81 2.38
C ASP A 133 -10.37 0.63 2.77
N HIS A 134 -9.50 1.55 2.40
CA HIS A 134 -9.65 2.99 2.60
C HIS A 134 -9.59 3.82 1.31
N HIS A 135 -9.48 3.18 0.15
CA HIS A 135 -9.46 3.84 -1.16
C HIS A 135 -10.87 4.22 -1.65
N PHE A 136 -11.03 5.47 -2.11
CA PHE A 136 -12.30 5.98 -2.65
C PHE A 136 -12.09 6.82 -3.91
N GLY A 137 -13.01 6.70 -4.87
CA GLY A 137 -12.99 7.46 -6.11
C GLY A 137 -13.71 6.75 -7.25
N THR A 138 -13.58 7.29 -8.46
CA THR A 138 -14.27 6.83 -9.68
C THR A 138 -13.89 5.42 -10.12
N ASP A 139 -12.73 4.93 -9.70
CA ASP A 139 -12.17 3.63 -10.08
C ASP A 139 -11.97 2.70 -8.86
N SER A 140 -12.56 3.05 -7.71
CA SER A 140 -12.58 2.22 -6.50
C SER A 140 -13.91 1.47 -6.41
N ALA A 141 -13.86 0.15 -6.51
CA ALA A 141 -15.05 -0.71 -6.52
C ALA A 141 -14.84 -1.93 -5.63
N ALA A 142 -15.92 -2.41 -5.00
CA ALA A 142 -15.92 -3.64 -4.23
C ALA A 142 -15.41 -4.80 -5.09
N ILE A 143 -14.62 -5.70 -4.48
CA ILE A 143 -14.07 -6.88 -5.15
C ILE A 143 -15.18 -7.93 -5.30
N THR A 144 -16.01 -8.07 -4.27
CA THR A 144 -17.09 -9.04 -4.16
C THR A 144 -18.40 -8.33 -3.86
N GLU A 145 -19.52 -8.84 -4.38
CA GLU A 145 -20.84 -8.22 -4.17
C GLU A 145 -21.43 -8.57 -2.79
N THR A 146 -21.20 -9.78 -2.29
CA THR A 146 -21.85 -10.35 -1.10
C THR A 146 -20.95 -10.43 0.14
N GLY A 147 -19.69 -9.99 0.01
CA GLY A 147 -18.73 -9.97 1.11
C GLY A 147 -19.09 -9.02 2.24
N ILE A 148 -18.42 -9.18 3.39
CA ILE A 148 -18.45 -8.17 4.45
C ILE A 148 -17.50 -7.05 4.05
N HIS A 149 -18.03 -5.85 3.87
CA HIS A 149 -17.24 -4.69 3.43
C HIS A 149 -16.92 -3.77 4.61
N LEU A 150 -15.64 -3.51 4.81
CA LEU A 150 -15.08 -2.59 5.79
C LEU A 150 -14.41 -1.42 5.05
N PHE A 151 -15.22 -0.65 4.31
CA PHE A 151 -14.76 0.53 3.59
C PHE A 151 -14.88 1.74 4.48
N ARG A 152 -13.77 2.31 4.95
CA ARG A 152 -13.79 3.45 5.87
C ARG A 152 -12.84 4.55 5.43
N LYS A 153 -13.22 5.82 5.65
CA LYS A 153 -12.25 6.92 5.60
C LYS A 153 -11.26 6.71 6.75
N ALA A 154 -10.05 6.33 6.40
CA ALA A 154 -8.93 6.09 7.29
C ALA A 154 -7.65 6.61 6.61
N ASN A 155 -6.63 6.94 7.39
CA ASN A 155 -5.35 7.33 6.81
C ASN A 155 -4.60 6.14 6.20
N ALA A 156 -4.87 4.93 6.72
CA ALA A 156 -4.31 3.66 6.27
C ALA A 156 -5.27 2.51 6.62
N SER A 157 -5.25 1.43 5.85
CA SER A 157 -5.94 0.18 6.14
C SER A 157 -5.50 -0.46 7.46
N THR A 158 -4.26 -0.20 7.92
CA THR A 158 -3.83 -0.64 9.26
C THR A 158 -4.60 0.01 10.42
N GLU A 159 -5.17 1.21 10.25
CA GLU A 159 -6.05 1.81 11.29
C GLU A 159 -7.34 0.99 11.43
N ILE A 160 -7.88 0.52 10.30
CA ILE A 160 -9.05 -0.38 10.29
C ILE A 160 -8.69 -1.72 10.94
N ALA A 161 -7.52 -2.28 10.62
CA ALA A 161 -7.04 -3.50 11.26
C ALA A 161 -6.89 -3.34 12.78
N ALA A 162 -6.39 -2.19 13.25
CA ALA A 162 -6.25 -1.90 14.67
C ALA A 162 -7.62 -1.90 15.39
N GLU A 163 -8.66 -1.34 14.78
CA GLU A 163 -10.01 -1.42 15.35
C GLU A 163 -10.58 -2.84 15.38
N LEU A 164 -10.30 -3.65 14.35
CA LEU A 164 -10.68 -5.07 14.34
C LEU A 164 -9.96 -5.84 15.44
N LEU A 165 -8.67 -5.59 15.66
CA LEU A 165 -7.89 -6.21 16.72
C LEU A 165 -8.42 -5.87 18.10
N GLN A 166 -8.78 -4.61 18.36
CA GLN A 166 -9.45 -4.22 19.61
C GLN A 166 -10.78 -4.98 19.79
N GLY A 167 -11.57 -5.09 18.73
CA GLY A 167 -12.82 -5.83 18.76
C GLY A 167 -12.63 -7.33 19.02
N LEU A 168 -11.64 -7.94 18.38
CA LEU A 168 -11.29 -9.35 18.58
C LEU A 168 -10.79 -9.61 20.00
N HIS A 169 -9.96 -8.73 20.56
CA HIS A 169 -9.49 -8.90 21.93
C HIS A 169 -10.63 -8.80 22.95
N ARG A 170 -11.64 -7.94 22.73
CA ARG A 170 -12.83 -7.92 23.59
C ARG A 170 -13.59 -9.25 23.59
N SER A 171 -13.57 -9.98 22.48
CA SER A 171 -14.14 -11.33 22.39
C SER A 171 -13.24 -12.41 23.03
N TYR A 172 -11.97 -12.12 23.26
CA TYR A 172 -10.98 -13.01 23.87
C TYR A 172 -10.07 -12.26 24.87
N PRO A 173 -10.61 -11.76 25.99
CA PRO A 173 -9.89 -10.86 26.90
C PRO A 173 -8.74 -11.55 27.64
N ASP A 174 -8.77 -12.88 27.75
CA ASP A 174 -7.73 -13.67 28.42
C ASP A 174 -6.48 -13.90 27.55
N LEU A 175 -6.58 -13.61 26.26
CA LEU A 175 -5.44 -13.74 25.35
C LEU A 175 -4.56 -12.48 25.39
N PRO A 176 -3.29 -12.58 24.96
CA PRO A 176 -2.41 -11.43 24.96
C PRO A 176 -3.01 -10.27 24.17
N GLU A 177 -3.01 -9.07 24.75
CA GLU A 177 -3.50 -7.87 24.08
C GLU A 177 -2.70 -7.61 22.79
N PRO A 178 -3.34 -7.44 21.61
CA PRO A 178 -2.67 -7.22 20.34
C PRO A 178 -1.66 -6.08 20.37
N PHE A 179 -1.95 -4.97 21.04
CA PHE A 179 -1.03 -3.83 21.12
C PHE A 179 0.06 -3.98 22.17
N GLU A 180 0.15 -5.13 22.81
CA GLU A 180 1.31 -5.55 23.60
C GLU A 180 2.25 -6.48 22.80
N GLN A 181 1.87 -6.86 21.57
CA GLN A 181 2.66 -7.72 20.70
C GLN A 181 3.52 -6.90 19.75
N ARG A 182 4.85 -6.95 19.95
CA ARG A 182 5.81 -6.12 19.22
C ARG A 182 5.70 -6.24 17.69
N ASN A 183 5.54 -7.46 17.16
CA ASN A 183 5.41 -7.68 15.71
C ASN A 183 4.12 -7.08 15.15
N ILE A 184 3.01 -7.12 15.90
CA ILE A 184 1.74 -6.49 15.51
C ILE A 184 1.92 -4.96 15.46
N LEU A 185 2.52 -4.36 16.49
CA LEU A 185 2.79 -2.93 16.54
C LEU A 185 3.61 -2.45 15.33
N ILE A 186 4.67 -3.18 14.98
CA ILE A 186 5.52 -2.85 13.82
C ILE A 186 4.72 -2.92 12.53
N CYS A 187 3.90 -3.97 12.33
CA CYS A 187 3.08 -4.12 11.13
C CYS A 187 2.08 -2.95 10.97
N LEU A 188 1.40 -2.57 12.06
CA LEU A 188 0.43 -1.48 12.07
C LEU A 188 1.07 -0.12 11.81
N LEU A 189 2.17 0.18 12.52
CA LEU A 189 2.93 1.42 12.36
C LEU A 189 3.51 1.54 10.96
N MET A 190 4.01 0.43 10.39
CA MET A 190 4.61 0.43 9.06
C MET A 190 3.63 0.90 8.00
N GLY A 191 2.43 0.30 7.95
CA GLY A 191 1.38 0.71 6.99
C GLY A 191 0.96 2.16 7.17
N MET A 192 0.68 2.57 8.41
CA MET A 192 0.26 3.94 8.71
C MET A 192 1.34 4.97 8.35
N LEU A 193 2.61 4.68 8.64
CA LEU A 193 3.72 5.57 8.32
C LEU A 193 3.96 5.68 6.81
N THR A 194 3.81 4.60 6.05
CA THR A 194 4.01 4.68 4.59
C THR A 194 2.91 5.44 3.90
N ASP A 195 1.65 5.19 4.26
CA ASP A 195 0.51 5.78 3.57
C ASP A 195 0.34 7.26 3.91
N THR A 196 0.74 7.65 5.12
CA THR A 196 0.80 9.05 5.53
C THR A 196 2.12 9.75 5.22
N PHE A 197 3.06 9.09 4.56
CA PHE A 197 4.42 9.60 4.31
C PHE A 197 5.13 10.10 5.58
N GLY A 198 4.94 9.40 6.70
CA GLY A 198 5.48 9.75 8.00
C GLY A 198 4.76 10.93 8.65
N GLY A 199 3.43 11.01 8.51
CA GLY A 199 2.61 12.08 9.08
C GLY A 199 2.54 13.36 8.25
N ARG A 200 3.08 13.33 7.02
CA ARG A 200 3.04 14.45 6.07
C ARG A 200 1.71 14.50 5.31
N ALA A 201 1.25 13.41 4.71
CA ALA A 201 -0.06 13.40 4.07
C ALA A 201 -1.09 12.75 4.99
N VAL A 202 -1.77 13.54 5.83
CA VAL A 202 -2.71 13.02 6.83
C VAL A 202 -4.09 13.63 6.62
N PRO A 203 -4.97 12.95 5.86
CA PRO A 203 -6.35 13.39 5.67
C PRO A 203 -7.18 13.49 6.96
N LEU A 204 -6.93 12.60 7.93
CA LEU A 204 -7.65 12.51 9.20
C LEU A 204 -6.67 12.67 10.37
N ARG A 205 -6.38 13.92 10.74
CA ARG A 205 -5.35 14.27 11.72
C ARG A 205 -5.61 13.67 13.09
N GLU A 206 -6.84 13.73 13.57
CA GLU A 206 -7.22 13.22 14.90
C GLU A 206 -6.99 11.71 15.01
N ASP A 207 -7.45 10.93 14.02
CA ASP A 207 -7.25 9.47 13.97
C ASP A 207 -5.75 9.13 13.90
N TYR A 208 -4.98 9.83 13.06
CA TYR A 208 -3.54 9.62 12.95
C TYR A 208 -2.81 9.92 14.27
N ASP A 209 -3.10 11.06 14.90
CA ASP A 209 -2.45 11.46 16.15
C ASP A 209 -2.80 10.49 17.29
N HIS A 210 -4.02 9.95 17.31
CA HIS A 210 -4.44 8.90 18.23
C HIS A 210 -3.64 7.61 18.02
N TRP A 211 -3.67 7.04 16.82
CA TRP A 211 -3.03 5.76 16.52
C TRP A 211 -1.51 5.84 16.58
N SER A 212 -0.91 6.89 16.04
CA SER A 212 0.54 7.11 16.06
C SER A 212 1.08 7.20 17.48
N ARG A 213 0.39 7.94 18.36
CA ARG A 213 0.75 8.02 19.78
C ARG A 213 0.58 6.66 20.46
N LEU A 214 -0.61 6.06 20.37
CA LEU A 214 -0.90 4.78 21.04
C LEU A 214 0.09 3.68 20.63
N LEU A 215 0.26 3.44 19.34
CA LEU A 215 1.11 2.36 18.83
C LEU A 215 2.61 2.67 19.05
N GLY A 216 3.01 3.93 18.86
CA GLY A 216 4.39 4.37 19.06
C GLY A 216 4.85 4.26 20.52
N ASP A 217 4.02 4.70 21.45
CA ASP A 217 4.31 4.63 22.89
C ASP A 217 4.40 3.18 23.36
N ARG A 218 3.49 2.31 22.90
CA ARG A 218 3.50 0.87 23.21
C ARG A 218 4.77 0.18 22.67
N LEU A 219 5.20 0.50 21.45
CA LEU A 219 6.42 -0.07 20.87
C LEU A 219 7.66 0.32 21.67
N LYS A 220 7.72 1.59 22.09
CA LYS A 220 8.83 2.11 22.89
C LYS A 220 8.88 1.46 24.26
N ALA A 221 7.73 1.35 24.94
CA ALA A 221 7.63 0.71 26.25
C ALA A 221 8.09 -0.77 26.22
N LYS A 222 7.66 -1.53 25.20
CA LYS A 222 8.07 -2.94 25.04
C LYS A 222 9.56 -3.10 24.87
N THR A 223 10.14 -2.26 24.00
CA THR A 223 11.56 -2.31 23.73
C THR A 223 12.40 -2.01 24.98
N GLN A 224 11.96 -1.05 25.81
CA GLN A 224 12.63 -0.71 27.06
C GLN A 224 12.55 -1.83 28.11
N ALA A 225 11.41 -2.53 28.19
CA ALA A 225 11.25 -3.69 29.07
C ALA A 225 12.17 -4.85 28.65
N ASP A 226 12.33 -5.09 27.35
CA ASP A 226 13.20 -6.13 26.82
C ASP A 226 14.69 -5.82 27.06
N ASP A 227 15.12 -4.56 26.93
CA ASP A 227 16.49 -4.12 27.23
C ASP A 227 16.84 -4.28 28.72
N GLY A 228 15.86 -4.13 29.63
CA GLY A 228 16.04 -4.25 31.10
C GLY A 228 16.17 -5.68 31.63
N ASN A 229 15.73 -6.68 30.87
CA ASN A 229 15.80 -8.10 31.25
C ASN A 229 17.12 -8.78 30.85
N GLY A 230 18.14 -8.00 30.47
CA GLY A 230 19.46 -8.51 30.12
C GLY A 230 19.39 -9.38 28.88
N SER A 231 19.19 -8.78 27.70
CA SER A 231 19.35 -9.48 26.42
C SER A 231 20.72 -10.15 26.37
N LYS A 232 20.73 -11.47 26.60
CA LYS A 232 21.94 -12.30 26.73
C LYS A 232 22.55 -12.73 25.40
N ASN A 233 21.93 -12.38 24.29
CA ASN A 233 22.47 -12.59 22.95
C ASN A 233 22.48 -11.25 22.23
N GLY A 234 23.53 -10.94 21.47
CA GLY A 234 23.70 -9.70 20.70
C GLY A 234 22.67 -9.48 19.58
N ASP A 235 21.45 -10.00 19.71
CA ASP A 235 20.32 -9.77 18.83
C ASP A 235 19.86 -8.32 19.00
N ARG A 236 20.30 -7.50 18.06
CA ARG A 236 19.99 -6.09 18.00
C ARG A 236 18.49 -5.92 17.74
N VAL A 237 17.74 -5.40 18.71
CA VAL A 237 16.33 -5.01 18.50
C VAL A 237 16.25 -4.10 17.28
N LEU A 238 15.56 -4.56 16.23
CA LEU A 238 15.58 -3.91 14.92
C LEU A 238 14.97 -2.51 14.93
N PHE A 239 13.86 -2.33 15.66
CA PHE A 239 13.12 -1.06 15.73
C PHE A 239 12.65 -0.76 17.16
N ARG A 240 13.09 0.36 17.72
CA ARG A 240 12.71 0.85 19.04
C ARG A 240 11.59 1.91 19.00
N SER A 241 11.36 2.50 17.83
CA SER A 241 10.42 3.60 17.65
C SER A 241 9.84 3.64 16.24
N SER A 242 8.73 4.37 16.08
CA SER A 242 8.15 4.70 14.77
C SER A 242 9.13 5.45 13.86
N GLY A 243 9.99 6.30 14.45
CA GLY A 243 11.04 7.03 13.72
C GLY A 243 12.08 6.09 13.07
N GLU A 244 12.49 5.03 13.77
CA GLU A 244 13.41 4.04 13.22
C GLU A 244 12.77 3.20 12.10
N ILE A 245 11.49 2.85 12.25
CA ILE A 245 10.72 2.18 11.19
C ILE A 245 10.69 3.07 9.93
N LEU A 246 10.33 4.35 10.09
CA LEU A 246 10.26 5.29 8.97
C LEU A 246 11.63 5.51 8.33
N ALA A 247 12.69 5.63 9.13
CA ALA A 247 14.06 5.78 8.64
C ALA A 247 14.52 4.56 7.84
N HIS A 248 14.19 3.35 8.30
CA HIS A 248 14.51 2.12 7.58
C HIS A 248 13.77 2.02 6.25
N ILE A 249 12.46 2.29 6.24
CA ILE A 249 11.64 2.21 5.01
C ILE A 249 12.11 3.22 3.96
N ASN A 250 12.46 4.44 4.40
CA ASN A 250 12.95 5.50 3.52
C ASN A 250 14.46 5.42 3.25
N GLY A 251 15.16 4.46 3.86
CA GLY A 251 16.60 4.30 3.72
C GLY A 251 17.00 4.05 2.27
N LEU A 252 17.94 4.86 1.79
CA LEU A 252 18.58 4.68 0.50
C LEU A 252 20.01 4.22 0.73
N ASN A 253 20.48 3.30 -0.11
CA ASN A 253 21.91 2.98 -0.15
C ASN A 253 22.69 4.08 -0.92
N PRO A 254 24.03 4.13 -0.82
CA PRO A 254 24.82 5.18 -1.47
C PRO A 254 24.63 5.29 -2.99
N GLU A 255 24.36 4.16 -3.67
CA GLU A 255 24.09 4.13 -5.11
C GLU A 255 22.72 4.75 -5.43
N GLN A 256 21.68 4.42 -4.63
CA GLN A 256 20.35 4.99 -4.75
C GLN A 256 20.33 6.49 -4.47
N GLU A 257 21.08 6.96 -3.47
CA GLU A 257 21.23 8.38 -3.21
C GLU A 257 21.90 9.12 -4.39
N ARG A 258 22.89 8.48 -5.02
CA ARG A 258 23.52 9.01 -6.24
C ARG A 258 22.50 9.14 -7.37
N TYR A 259 21.68 8.11 -7.61
CA TYR A 259 20.61 8.19 -8.60
C TYR A 259 19.61 9.31 -8.31
N VAL A 260 19.18 9.47 -7.06
CA VAL A 260 18.28 10.57 -6.66
C VAL A 260 18.92 11.94 -6.94
N ARG A 261 20.20 12.13 -6.63
CA ARG A 261 20.92 13.38 -6.90
C ARG A 261 20.99 13.69 -8.40
N GLU A 262 21.33 12.70 -9.23
CA GLU A 262 21.41 12.86 -10.69
C GLU A 262 20.03 13.12 -11.32
N LEU A 263 19.01 12.36 -10.91
CA LEU A 263 17.63 12.52 -11.39
C LEU A 263 17.05 13.87 -10.99
N LYS A 264 17.37 14.38 -9.80
CA LYS A 264 16.94 15.71 -9.35
C LYS A 264 17.40 16.82 -10.30
N GLN A 265 18.60 16.71 -10.89
CA GLN A 265 19.10 17.69 -11.86
C GLN A 265 18.34 17.65 -13.20
N ARG A 266 17.66 16.54 -13.50
CA ARG A 266 16.90 16.32 -14.74
C ARG A 266 15.42 16.71 -14.64
N ILE A 267 14.96 17.19 -13.49
CA ILE A 267 13.57 17.63 -13.33
C ILE A 267 13.34 18.89 -14.16
N ALA A 268 12.45 18.80 -15.15
CA ALA A 268 11.97 19.95 -15.90
C ALA A 268 10.97 20.74 -15.04
N ARG A 269 11.13 22.06 -15.00
CA ARG A 269 10.31 22.95 -14.18
C ARG A 269 9.37 23.74 -15.07
N HIS A 270 8.09 23.54 -14.84
CA HIS A 270 6.94 24.18 -15.48
C HIS A 270 6.21 24.96 -14.38
N ARG A 271 5.35 25.92 -14.71
CA ARG A 271 4.77 26.87 -13.74
C ARG A 271 4.03 26.15 -12.60
N GLY A 272 4.70 25.90 -11.47
CA GLY A 272 4.15 25.10 -10.37
C GLY A 272 4.17 23.58 -10.58
N VAL A 273 4.74 23.07 -11.68
CA VAL A 273 4.75 21.64 -12.04
C VAL A 273 6.18 21.16 -12.31
N GLY A 274 6.61 20.11 -11.61
CA GLY A 274 7.85 19.39 -11.90
C GLY A 274 7.58 18.19 -12.80
N GLU A 275 8.34 18.01 -13.87
CA GLU A 275 8.25 16.85 -14.76
C GLU A 275 9.55 16.03 -14.71
N LEU A 276 9.43 14.71 -14.58
CA LEU A 276 10.57 13.79 -14.62
C LEU A 276 10.31 12.59 -15.53
N ASN A 277 11.12 12.47 -16.59
CA ASN A 277 11.13 11.32 -17.50
C ASN A 277 12.00 10.19 -16.94
N LEU A 278 11.39 9.05 -16.65
CA LEU A 278 12.07 7.83 -16.19
C LEU A 278 11.82 6.65 -17.15
N LEU A 279 11.57 6.93 -18.43
CA LEU A 279 11.57 5.90 -19.49
C LEU A 279 12.98 5.40 -19.73
N ASP A 280 13.11 4.18 -20.29
CA ASP A 280 14.39 3.48 -20.36
C ASP A 280 15.48 4.26 -21.12
N SER A 281 15.10 5.04 -22.14
CA SER A 281 16.07 5.88 -22.88
C SER A 281 16.68 6.98 -22.00
N SER A 282 15.89 7.55 -21.09
CA SER A 282 16.34 8.59 -20.16
C SER A 282 17.14 7.99 -19.01
N LEU A 283 16.74 6.81 -18.52
CA LEU A 283 17.49 6.08 -17.51
C LEU A 283 18.86 5.60 -18.02
N ALA A 284 18.97 5.22 -19.30
CA ALA A 284 20.22 4.80 -19.92
C ALA A 284 21.28 5.91 -20.00
N GLN A 285 20.88 7.18 -19.85
CA GLN A 285 21.80 8.33 -19.85
C GLN A 285 22.35 8.68 -18.47
N ILE A 286 21.90 8.00 -17.42
CA ILE A 286 22.39 8.17 -16.05
C ILE A 286 23.78 7.53 -15.95
N SER A 287 24.72 8.22 -15.29
CA SER A 287 26.09 7.70 -15.21
C SER A 287 26.16 6.43 -14.36
N GLY A 288 27.19 5.59 -14.57
CA GLY A 288 27.41 4.37 -13.78
C GLY A 288 26.57 3.17 -14.22
N ARG A 289 26.21 2.28 -13.27
CA ARG A 289 25.37 1.12 -13.56
C ARG A 289 24.01 1.58 -14.08
N PRO A 290 23.47 1.02 -15.18
CA PRO A 290 22.18 1.45 -15.69
C PRO A 290 21.08 1.13 -14.68
N LEU A 291 20.40 2.16 -14.19
CA LEU A 291 19.15 2.00 -13.44
C LEU A 291 18.09 1.50 -14.42
N ARG A 292 17.50 0.34 -14.17
CA ARG A 292 16.49 -0.25 -15.06
C ARG A 292 15.10 -0.18 -14.43
N SER A 293 14.13 0.26 -15.23
CA SER A 293 12.74 0.20 -14.82
C SER A 293 12.33 -1.24 -14.49
N GLY A 294 11.57 -1.43 -13.41
CA GLY A 294 11.16 -2.75 -12.93
C GLY A 294 12.20 -3.52 -12.09
N HIS A 295 13.42 -3.00 -11.91
CA HIS A 295 14.36 -3.53 -10.93
C HIS A 295 14.03 -3.01 -9.52
N GLU A 296 14.34 -3.78 -8.48
CA GLU A 296 14.04 -3.41 -7.09
C GLU A 296 14.68 -2.08 -6.67
N GLU A 297 15.92 -1.86 -7.10
CA GLU A 297 16.66 -0.61 -6.88
C GLU A 297 15.93 0.62 -7.45
N PHE A 298 15.25 0.47 -8.58
CA PHE A 298 14.47 1.54 -9.21
C PHE A 298 13.27 1.94 -8.36
N PHE A 299 12.66 1.00 -7.63
CA PHE A 299 11.50 1.29 -6.79
C PHE A 299 11.81 2.33 -5.72
N GLN A 300 12.91 2.13 -4.99
CA GLN A 300 13.33 3.04 -3.92
C GLN A 300 13.70 4.42 -4.45
N VAL A 301 14.38 4.45 -5.60
CA VAL A 301 14.73 5.72 -6.26
C VAL A 301 13.48 6.48 -6.68
N TRP A 302 12.54 5.87 -7.41
CA TRP A 302 11.35 6.61 -7.83
C TRP A 302 10.46 6.98 -6.64
N ASN A 303 10.38 6.14 -5.60
CA ASN A 303 9.63 6.47 -4.37
C ASN A 303 10.21 7.70 -3.67
N ALA A 304 11.53 7.82 -3.60
CA ALA A 304 12.19 9.04 -3.14
C ALA A 304 11.86 10.23 -4.07
N MET A 305 11.92 10.04 -5.39
CA MET A 305 11.59 11.08 -6.36
C MET A 305 10.12 11.54 -6.28
N ALA A 306 9.20 10.69 -5.82
CA ALA A 306 7.79 11.05 -5.65
C ALA A 306 7.58 12.27 -4.73
N ASN A 307 8.51 12.53 -3.82
CA ASN A 307 8.53 13.73 -2.98
C ASN A 307 9.40 14.86 -3.55
N VAL A 308 10.48 14.51 -4.26
CA VAL A 308 11.42 15.50 -4.82
C VAL A 308 10.77 16.25 -5.99
N VAL A 309 10.15 15.54 -6.94
CA VAL A 309 9.57 16.14 -8.15
C VAL A 309 8.54 17.23 -7.84
N PRO A 310 7.51 17.01 -6.99
CA PRO A 310 6.56 18.07 -6.65
C PRO A 310 7.21 19.24 -5.91
N LYS A 311 8.20 18.98 -5.04
CA LYS A 311 8.93 20.04 -4.31
C LYS A 311 9.73 20.93 -5.26
N GLU A 312 10.43 20.33 -6.24
CA GLU A 312 11.22 21.08 -7.23
C GLU A 312 10.33 21.82 -8.25
N GLY A 313 9.12 21.30 -8.50
CA GLY A 313 8.09 21.96 -9.29
C GLY A 313 7.35 23.08 -8.55
N GLY A 314 7.33 23.04 -7.22
CA GLY A 314 6.71 24.03 -6.35
C GLY A 314 5.26 23.76 -5.94
N ARG A 315 4.48 22.97 -6.70
CA ARG A 315 3.10 22.60 -6.32
C ARG A 315 2.74 21.15 -6.65
N VAL A 316 3.01 20.69 -7.87
CA VAL A 316 2.69 19.32 -8.32
C VAL A 316 3.89 18.72 -9.05
N GLY A 317 4.04 17.41 -8.97
CA GLY A 317 5.05 16.65 -9.68
C GLY A 317 4.42 15.57 -10.53
N LEU A 318 4.86 15.45 -11.78
CA LEU A 318 4.49 14.41 -12.74
C LEU A 318 5.75 13.63 -13.12
N PHE A 319 5.68 12.31 -13.03
CA PHE A 319 6.78 11.45 -13.43
C PHE A 319 6.26 10.12 -13.99
N TYR A 320 7.02 9.53 -14.90
CA TYR A 320 6.54 8.37 -15.64
C TYR A 320 7.66 7.40 -16.04
N PHE A 321 7.35 6.11 -16.05
CA PHE A 321 8.31 5.03 -16.26
C PHE A 321 7.65 3.77 -16.84
N ASN A 322 8.46 2.91 -17.47
CA ASN A 322 8.02 1.60 -17.96
C ASN A 322 7.85 0.61 -16.80
N GLY A 323 6.83 -0.26 -16.87
CA GLY A 323 6.62 -1.30 -15.87
C GLY A 323 5.62 -2.36 -16.32
N LYS A 324 5.15 -3.16 -15.38
CA LYS A 324 4.12 -4.19 -15.60
C LYS A 324 2.90 -3.92 -14.72
N ASN A 325 1.70 -4.14 -15.25
CA ASN A 325 0.46 -4.06 -14.47
C ASN A 325 0.31 -5.31 -13.56
N ALA A 326 -0.81 -5.42 -12.83
CA ALA A 326 -1.08 -6.54 -11.91
C ALA A 326 -1.15 -7.90 -12.61
N GLU A 327 -1.45 -7.94 -13.90
CA GLU A 327 -1.46 -9.14 -14.75
C GLU A 327 -0.08 -9.43 -15.39
N GLY A 328 0.95 -8.66 -15.05
CA GLY A 328 2.29 -8.81 -15.63
C GLY A 328 2.44 -8.23 -17.04
N ARG A 329 1.42 -7.55 -17.59
CA ARG A 329 1.46 -6.96 -18.94
C ARG A 329 2.21 -5.62 -18.94
N PRO A 330 3.07 -5.36 -19.96
CA PRO A 330 3.81 -4.09 -20.04
C PRO A 330 2.89 -2.87 -20.12
N CYS A 331 3.25 -1.81 -19.40
CA CYS A 331 2.58 -0.51 -19.45
C CYS A 331 3.55 0.62 -19.07
N ILE A 332 3.15 1.87 -19.33
CA ILE A 332 3.80 3.07 -18.80
C ILE A 332 2.98 3.55 -17.61
N PHE A 333 3.63 3.66 -16.45
CA PHE A 333 3.05 4.31 -15.29
C PHE A 333 3.23 5.81 -15.42
N LEU A 334 2.15 6.57 -15.24
CA LEU A 334 2.17 8.03 -15.10
C LEU A 334 1.68 8.34 -13.68
N LYS A 335 2.58 8.84 -12.84
CA LYS A 335 2.31 9.18 -11.45
C LYS A 335 2.28 10.68 -11.28
N ILE A 336 1.30 11.15 -10.52
CA ILE A 336 1.15 12.56 -10.17
C ILE A 336 1.12 12.65 -8.64
N ARG A 337 1.87 13.59 -8.10
CA ARG A 337 2.02 13.84 -6.66
C ARG A 337 1.92 15.32 -6.39
N ARG A 338 1.28 15.68 -5.28
CA ARG A 338 1.14 17.05 -4.83
C ARG A 338 2.23 17.36 -3.80
N ALA A 339 2.76 18.58 -3.83
CA ALA A 339 3.60 19.10 -2.76
C ALA A 339 2.76 19.21 -1.48
N PHE A 340 3.40 19.02 -0.32
CA PHE A 340 2.70 18.95 0.97
C PHE A 340 1.92 20.24 1.29
N ASP A 341 2.48 21.39 0.94
CA ASP A 341 1.93 22.72 1.18
C ASP A 341 0.86 23.14 0.15
N CYS A 342 0.62 22.32 -0.88
CA CYS A 342 -0.42 22.55 -1.87
C CYS A 342 -1.60 21.63 -1.57
N ASN A 343 -2.77 22.20 -1.21
CA ASN A 343 -4.00 21.43 -0.95
C ASN A 343 -5.18 21.81 -1.87
N ARG A 344 -4.96 22.71 -2.83
CA ARG A 344 -6.00 23.36 -3.64
C ARG A 344 -6.58 22.52 -4.78
N PHE A 345 -5.95 21.40 -5.12
CA PHE A 345 -6.32 20.60 -6.29
C PHE A 345 -6.36 19.11 -5.96
N ASP A 346 -7.48 18.45 -6.26
CA ASP A 346 -7.65 17.01 -6.12
C ASP A 346 -7.10 16.30 -7.36
N LEU A 347 -5.99 15.58 -7.21
CA LEU A 347 -5.32 14.93 -8.34
C LEU A 347 -6.18 13.87 -9.05
N ARG A 348 -7.27 13.39 -8.42
CA ARG A 348 -8.21 12.45 -9.06
C ARG A 348 -8.94 13.11 -10.23
N GLU A 349 -9.06 14.44 -10.21
CA GLU A 349 -9.65 15.24 -11.30
C GLU A 349 -8.78 15.28 -12.57
N CYS A 350 -7.56 14.71 -12.55
CA CYS A 350 -6.73 14.57 -13.75
C CYS A 350 -7.24 13.49 -14.72
N GLU A 351 -8.08 12.55 -14.26
CA GLU A 351 -8.48 11.40 -15.07
C GLU A 351 -9.15 11.77 -16.42
N PRO A 352 -10.10 12.74 -16.49
CA PRO A 352 -10.67 13.16 -17.76
C PRO A 352 -9.64 13.70 -18.75
N ALA A 353 -8.67 14.49 -18.28
CA ALA A 353 -7.59 15.01 -19.12
C ALA A 353 -6.70 13.87 -19.66
N LEU A 354 -6.42 12.85 -18.83
CA LEU A 354 -5.69 11.65 -19.26
C LEU A 354 -6.45 10.83 -20.29
N LYS A 355 -7.75 10.61 -20.08
CA LYS A 355 -8.63 9.94 -21.05
C LYS A 355 -8.63 10.68 -22.38
N SER A 356 -8.76 12.02 -22.36
CA SER A 356 -8.70 12.85 -23.55
C SER A 356 -7.33 12.79 -24.25
N ALA A 357 -6.24 12.81 -23.49
CA ALA A 357 -4.89 12.83 -24.07
C ALA A 357 -4.47 11.48 -24.64
N PHE A 358 -4.80 10.37 -23.98
CA PHE A 358 -4.32 9.03 -24.33
C PHE A 358 -5.35 8.15 -25.05
N GLY A 359 -6.65 8.48 -24.99
CA GLY A 359 -7.71 7.76 -25.70
C GLY A 359 -7.70 6.27 -25.36
N GLU A 360 -7.75 5.43 -26.39
CA GLU A 360 -7.73 3.95 -26.28
C GLU A 360 -6.47 3.38 -25.63
N HIS A 361 -5.42 4.18 -25.47
CA HIS A 361 -4.21 3.75 -24.75
C HIS A 361 -4.32 3.91 -23.24
N TYR A 362 -5.33 4.62 -22.72
CA TYR A 362 -5.55 4.75 -21.28
C TYR A 362 -6.08 3.43 -20.69
N LEU A 363 -5.42 2.90 -19.67
CA LEU A 363 -5.74 1.61 -19.03
C LEU A 363 -6.40 1.76 -17.65
N GLY A 364 -6.80 2.97 -17.26
CA GLY A 364 -7.32 3.24 -15.93
C GLY A 364 -6.24 3.51 -14.88
N GLY A 365 -6.69 3.85 -13.68
CA GLY A 365 -5.82 4.25 -12.58
C GLY A 365 -6.57 5.05 -11.53
N GLY A 366 -5.84 5.61 -10.57
CA GLY A 366 -6.46 6.35 -9.47
C GLY A 366 -5.51 6.51 -8.29
N GLY A 367 -6.08 6.77 -7.12
CA GLY A 367 -5.36 6.96 -5.87
C GLY A 367 -6.07 7.95 -4.97
N HIS A 368 -5.31 8.66 -4.15
CA HIS A 368 -5.81 9.68 -3.22
C HIS A 368 -5.72 11.08 -3.82
N ALA A 369 -6.40 12.04 -3.21
CA ALA A 369 -6.44 13.43 -3.67
C ALA A 369 -5.05 14.10 -3.79
N GLY A 370 -4.04 13.63 -3.03
CA GLY A 370 -2.66 14.11 -3.11
C GLY A 370 -1.71 13.22 -3.93
N ALA A 371 -2.15 12.04 -4.36
CA ALA A 371 -1.28 11.03 -4.97
C ALA A 371 -2.07 10.06 -5.86
N VAL A 372 -1.88 10.14 -7.17
CA VAL A 372 -2.53 9.27 -8.16
C VAL A 372 -1.51 8.54 -9.05
N SER A 373 -1.91 7.39 -9.59
CA SER A 373 -1.12 6.55 -10.48
C SER A 373 -2.00 6.02 -11.60
N PHE A 374 -1.64 6.34 -12.83
CA PHE A 374 -2.34 5.92 -14.04
C PHE A 374 -1.48 5.00 -14.87
N ARG A 375 -2.13 4.16 -15.69
CA ARG A 375 -1.48 3.20 -16.57
C ARG A 375 -1.84 3.50 -18.01
N ILE A 376 -0.84 3.51 -18.88
CA ILE A 376 -0.97 3.77 -20.32
C ILE A 376 -0.38 2.56 -21.06
N ARG A 377 -1.02 2.13 -22.16
CA ARG A 377 -0.45 1.09 -23.05
C ARG A 377 0.92 1.55 -23.57
N PRO A 378 1.90 0.64 -23.73
CA PRO A 378 3.17 0.99 -24.33
C PRO A 378 3.00 1.68 -25.68
N MET A 379 3.78 2.72 -25.92
CA MET A 379 3.84 3.45 -27.18
C MET A 379 5.22 4.08 -27.36
N ALA A 380 5.52 4.56 -28.57
CA ALA A 380 6.77 5.24 -28.85
C ALA A 380 6.98 6.44 -27.89
N GLU A 381 8.18 6.58 -27.35
CA GLU A 381 8.49 7.59 -26.33
C GLU A 381 8.20 9.02 -26.81
N SER A 382 8.53 9.35 -28.07
CA SER A 382 8.22 10.67 -28.64
C SER A 382 6.72 10.97 -28.62
N ARG A 383 5.89 9.98 -28.98
CA ARG A 383 4.42 10.07 -28.95
C ARG A 383 3.90 10.18 -27.51
N PHE A 384 4.46 9.40 -26.59
CA PHE A 384 4.09 9.47 -25.17
C PHE A 384 4.38 10.86 -24.60
N ARG A 385 5.60 11.38 -24.81
CA ARG A 385 6.03 12.70 -24.30
C ARG A 385 5.20 13.85 -24.85
N SER A 386 4.85 13.81 -26.14
CA SER A 386 3.94 14.80 -26.73
C SER A 386 2.57 14.82 -26.04
N LYS A 387 2.02 13.64 -25.69
CA LYS A 387 0.76 13.53 -24.94
C LYS A 387 0.92 13.93 -23.47
N ALA A 388 2.04 13.58 -22.83
CA ALA A 388 2.34 13.95 -21.45
C ALA A 388 2.45 15.48 -21.28
N ALA A 389 2.99 16.19 -22.27
CA ALA A 389 3.06 17.65 -22.27
C ALA A 389 1.67 18.32 -22.18
N ALA A 390 0.62 17.69 -22.76
CA ALA A 390 -0.75 18.17 -22.60
C ALA A 390 -1.25 18.03 -21.16
N ILE A 391 -0.82 16.99 -20.44
CA ILE A 391 -1.13 16.80 -19.01
C ILE A 391 -0.38 17.81 -18.16
N VAL A 392 0.90 18.08 -18.44
CA VAL A 392 1.66 19.15 -17.77
C VAL A 392 0.94 20.49 -17.94
N SER A 393 0.53 20.84 -19.16
CA SER A 393 -0.20 22.07 -19.46
C SER A 393 -1.55 22.15 -18.74
N PHE A 394 -2.26 21.03 -18.61
CA PHE A 394 -3.48 20.95 -17.81
C PHE A 394 -3.19 21.22 -16.34
N LEU A 395 -2.17 20.58 -15.77
CA LEU A 395 -1.78 20.76 -14.36
C LEU A 395 -1.37 22.20 -14.07
N GLU A 396 -0.59 22.85 -14.95
CA GLU A 396 -0.23 24.26 -14.79
C GLU A 396 -1.45 25.18 -14.64
N LYS A 397 -2.56 24.89 -15.33
CA LYS A 397 -3.81 25.67 -15.23
C LYS A 397 -4.60 25.38 -13.96
N GLN A 398 -4.46 24.18 -13.39
CA GLN A 398 -5.16 23.82 -12.15
C GLN A 398 -4.45 24.35 -10.92
N VAL A 399 -3.12 24.43 -10.99
CA VAL A 399 -2.30 24.80 -9.83
C VAL A 399 -1.96 26.27 -9.80
N ASN A 400 -2.31 27.10 -10.78
CA ASN A 400 -2.11 28.56 -10.77
C ASN A 400 -3.45 29.26 -10.94
#